data_AF-A0A4R5BLV4-F1
#
_entry.id   AF-A0A4R5BLV4-F1
#
_cell.length_a   1.000
_cell.length_b   1.000
_cell.length_c   1.000
_cell.angle_alpha   90.00
_cell.angle_beta   90.00
_cell.angle_gamma   90.00
#
_symmetry.space_group_name_H-M   'P 1'
#
loop_
_entity.id
_entity.type
_entity.pdbx_description
1 polymer ?
#
loop_
_entity_poly.entity_id
_entity_poly.type
_entity_poly.pdbx_seq_one_letter_code
_entity_poly.pdbx_strand_id
1 'polypeptide(L)'
;MRKRPAVLLGAVLPAIASAAVACGSGSGAGSSAAFDPKTCQGGTLTVLNQSGLTEFDPARLYTSGGGALPTLVYRTLATRQRAPGEAGTKPVPDLATDLGKPSDDAKTWTYTLKDGLKFDDGTPITSKDVKYKGPYKGGGFVELAGTDAIFESPQHPYTRRLLDAVPTLAPLTA
;
A
#
# COMPACT_ATOMS: atom_id res chain seq x y z
N MET A 1 -61.47 42.20 38.82
CA MET A 1 -60.76 43.44 39.20
C MET A 1 -59.66 43.05 40.18
N ARG A 2 -58.38 42.96 39.79
CA ARG A 2 -57.37 44.03 39.83
C ARG A 2 -56.34 43.80 38.71
N LYS A 3 -55.86 44.89 38.10
CA LYS A 3 -54.96 44.92 36.94
C LYS A 3 -53.54 45.37 37.34
N ARG A 4 -52.53 44.69 36.74
CA ARG A 4 -51.17 45.14 36.27
C ARG A 4 -50.08 45.47 37.32
N PRO A 5 -48.74 45.46 37.00
CA PRO A 5 -48.09 45.62 35.67
C PRO A 5 -46.77 44.84 35.34
N ALA A 6 -46.33 45.03 34.07
CA ALA A 6 -44.96 45.18 33.51
C ALA A 6 -43.95 44.02 33.27
N VAL A 7 -43.79 43.69 31.98
CA VAL A 7 -42.58 43.63 31.10
C VAL A 7 -41.24 43.09 31.65
N LEU A 8 -40.64 42.13 30.92
CA LEU A 8 -39.19 42.08 30.64
C LEU A 8 -38.84 41.25 29.39
N LEU A 9 -37.80 41.72 28.71
CA LEU A 9 -37.19 41.33 27.43
C LEU A 9 -36.85 39.84 27.29
N GLY A 10 -37.05 39.28 26.09
CA GLY A 10 -36.50 37.99 25.65
C GLY A 10 -35.89 38.10 24.25
N ALA A 11 -34.57 37.93 24.16
CA ALA A 11 -33.73 38.18 22.99
C ALA A 11 -34.01 37.27 21.79
N VAL A 12 -33.89 37.84 20.59
CA VAL A 12 -33.84 37.11 19.31
C VAL A 12 -32.39 36.68 19.08
N LEU A 13 -32.13 35.37 19.14
CA LEU A 13 -30.90 34.77 18.59
C LEU A 13 -31.18 34.29 17.16
N PRO A 14 -30.37 34.65 16.15
CA PRO A 14 -30.46 34.03 14.84
C PRO A 14 -29.86 32.63 14.93
N ALA A 15 -30.65 31.61 14.62
CA ALA A 15 -30.17 30.25 14.45
C ALA A 15 -29.30 30.20 13.19
N ILE A 16 -27.97 30.23 13.36
CA ILE A 16 -27.01 29.85 12.34
C ILE A 16 -27.18 28.34 12.14
N ALA A 17 -27.81 27.95 11.03
CA ALA A 17 -27.90 26.55 10.62
C ALA A 17 -26.53 26.08 10.11
N SER A 18 -25.65 25.71 11.04
CA SER A 18 -24.43 24.98 10.73
C SER A 18 -24.81 23.57 10.27
N ALA A 19 -24.70 23.30 8.97
CA ALA A 19 -24.79 21.95 8.43
C ALA A 19 -23.52 21.17 8.79
N ALA A 20 -23.40 20.74 10.04
CA ALA A 20 -22.44 19.73 10.44
C ALA A 20 -23.03 18.35 10.09
N VAL A 21 -22.62 17.77 8.97
CA VAL A 21 -22.83 16.34 8.71
C VAL A 21 -21.92 15.57 9.66
N ALA A 22 -22.43 15.26 10.84
CA ALA A 22 -21.80 14.36 11.79
C ALA A 22 -22.12 12.92 11.40
N CYS A 23 -21.24 12.26 10.63
CA CYS A 23 -21.28 10.80 10.51
C CYS A 23 -20.83 10.19 11.86
N GLY A 24 -21.79 9.87 12.73
CA GLY A 24 -21.66 8.86 13.78
C GLY A 24 -21.44 9.38 15.20
N SER A 25 -22.52 9.48 15.98
CA SER A 25 -22.48 9.49 17.44
C SER A 25 -23.30 8.32 17.98
N GLY A 26 -22.64 7.43 18.72
CA GLY A 26 -23.24 6.69 19.82
C GLY A 26 -23.93 5.34 19.52
N SER A 27 -23.42 4.32 20.21
CA SER A 27 -24.12 3.09 20.64
C SER A 27 -24.24 1.94 19.64
N GLY A 28 -23.27 1.02 19.74
CA GLY A 28 -23.55 -0.39 19.94
C GLY A 28 -24.45 -1.10 18.93
N ALA A 29 -24.12 -1.03 17.64
CA ALA A 29 -24.40 -2.09 16.67
C ALA A 29 -23.44 -1.86 15.50
N GLY A 30 -22.71 -2.89 15.07
CA GLY A 30 -21.83 -2.82 13.91
C GLY A 30 -22.63 -2.51 12.66
N SER A 31 -22.80 -1.24 12.35
CA SER A 31 -23.51 -0.79 11.17
C SER A 31 -22.60 -1.02 9.97
N SER A 32 -22.99 -1.96 9.11
CA SER A 32 -22.32 -2.30 7.85
C SER A 32 -22.63 -1.28 6.74
N ALA A 33 -23.09 -0.08 7.09
CA ALA A 33 -23.30 0.98 6.12
C ALA A 33 -21.98 1.24 5.39
N ALA A 34 -21.96 0.93 4.09
CA ALA A 34 -20.80 1.14 3.25
C ALA A 34 -20.38 2.61 3.33
N PHE A 35 -19.08 2.85 3.46
CA PHE A 35 -18.53 4.19 3.43
C PHE A 35 -18.92 4.88 2.12
N ASP A 36 -19.70 5.97 2.22
CA ASP A 36 -20.00 6.81 1.07
C ASP A 36 -19.03 8.02 1.05
N PRO A 37 -18.05 8.04 0.13
CA PRO A 37 -17.06 9.11 0.05
C PRO A 37 -17.67 10.48 -0.29
N LYS A 38 -18.92 10.54 -0.77
CA LYS A 38 -19.61 11.81 -1.08
C LYS A 38 -20.27 12.44 0.13
N THR A 39 -20.64 11.65 1.13
CA THR A 39 -21.43 12.12 2.28
C THR A 39 -20.70 12.00 3.62
N CYS A 40 -19.67 11.15 3.72
CA CYS A 40 -18.77 11.13 4.86
C CYS A 40 -17.35 11.52 4.39
N GLN A 41 -16.91 12.73 4.74
CA GLN A 41 -15.54 13.17 4.51
C GLN A 41 -14.76 13.27 5.82
N GLY A 42 -13.70 12.47 5.93
CA GLY A 42 -12.73 12.57 7.01
C GLY A 42 -13.15 11.91 8.33
N GLY A 43 -12.19 11.83 9.24
CA GLY A 43 -12.34 11.20 10.55
C GLY A 43 -11.04 10.51 10.98
N THR A 44 -11.00 10.06 12.24
CA THR A 44 -9.89 9.28 12.77
C THR A 44 -10.30 7.82 12.86
N LEU A 45 -9.58 6.94 12.16
CA LEU A 45 -9.71 5.49 12.33
C LEU A 45 -8.71 5.01 13.38
N THR A 46 -9.22 4.48 14.49
CA THR A 46 -8.39 3.80 15.50
C THR A 46 -8.36 2.31 15.19
N VAL A 47 -7.17 1.79 14.86
CA VAL A 47 -6.94 0.36 14.60
C VAL A 47 -6.25 -0.25 15.83
N LEU A 48 -6.89 -1.24 16.45
CA LEU A 48 -6.29 -2.00 17.54
C LEU A 48 -5.40 -3.11 16.96
N ASN A 49 -4.15 -3.19 17.39
CA ASN A 49 -3.22 -4.25 17.01
C ASN A 49 -2.75 -5.02 18.24
N GLN A 50 -2.46 -6.32 18.09
CA GLN A 50 -2.05 -7.18 19.21
C GLN A 50 -0.67 -6.82 19.78
N SER A 51 0.21 -6.30 18.93
CA SER A 51 1.55 -5.83 19.28
C SER A 51 1.92 -4.61 18.42
N GLY A 52 2.94 -3.86 18.85
CA GLY A 52 3.46 -2.74 18.08
C GLY A 52 4.21 -3.18 16.81
N LEU A 53 4.24 -2.29 15.82
CA LEU A 53 5.10 -2.44 14.64
C LEU A 53 6.57 -2.33 15.05
N THR A 54 7.39 -3.33 14.70
CA THR A 54 8.84 -3.35 14.98
C THR A 54 9.68 -3.03 13.73
N GLU A 55 9.09 -3.13 12.55
CA GLU A 55 9.68 -2.84 11.25
C GLU A 55 8.61 -2.17 10.40
N PHE A 56 9.00 -1.25 9.51
CA PHE A 56 8.08 -0.56 8.61
C PHE A 56 8.49 -0.68 7.15
N ASP A 57 9.70 -1.17 6.86
CA ASP A 57 10.09 -1.57 5.51
C ASP A 57 9.29 -2.80 5.05
N PRO A 58 8.39 -2.68 4.05
CA PRO A 58 7.58 -3.78 3.57
C PRO A 58 8.41 -4.93 2.98
N ALA A 59 9.66 -4.71 2.59
CA ALA A 59 10.56 -5.77 2.13
C ALA A 59 11.13 -6.62 3.29
N ARG A 60 11.03 -6.13 4.53
CA ARG A 60 11.57 -6.79 5.74
C ARG A 60 10.46 -7.32 6.65
N LEU A 61 9.20 -6.97 6.38
CA LEU A 61 8.03 -7.44 7.11
C LEU A 61 7.70 -8.90 6.71
N TYR A 62 8.13 -9.85 7.53
CA TYR A 62 7.91 -11.28 7.31
C TYR A 62 6.69 -11.85 8.06
N THR A 63 6.27 -11.21 9.15
CA THR A 63 5.13 -11.64 9.97
C THR A 63 3.93 -10.74 9.74
N SER A 64 2.72 -11.25 10.01
CA SER A 64 1.46 -10.48 9.93
C SER A 64 1.39 -9.28 10.88
N GLY A 65 2.42 -9.03 11.70
CA GLY A 65 2.48 -7.97 12.72
C GLY A 65 2.30 -6.55 12.17
N GLY A 66 2.36 -6.36 10.85
CA GLY A 66 2.00 -5.11 10.17
C GLY A 66 0.52 -4.94 9.80
N GLY A 67 -0.29 -6.00 9.87
CA GLY A 67 -1.68 -5.97 9.44
C GLY A 67 -1.85 -5.37 8.05
N ALA A 68 -2.89 -4.55 7.88
CA ALA A 68 -3.14 -3.82 6.63
C ALA A 68 -2.37 -2.48 6.53
N LEU A 69 -1.64 -2.06 7.57
CA LEU A 69 -1.05 -0.71 7.66
C LEU A 69 -0.04 -0.40 6.54
N PRO A 70 0.90 -1.31 6.18
CA PRO A 70 1.81 -1.06 5.06
C PRO A 70 1.05 -0.78 3.75
N THR A 71 -0.12 -1.39 3.57
CA THR A 71 -0.92 -1.22 2.34
C THR A 71 -1.68 0.11 2.28
N LEU A 72 -1.63 0.92 3.35
CA LEU A 72 -2.16 2.28 3.39
C LEU A 72 -1.09 3.32 3.00
N VAL A 73 0.19 2.99 3.21
CA VAL A 73 1.32 3.91 3.02
C VAL A 73 2.08 3.58 1.76
N TYR A 74 2.34 2.30 1.50
CA TYR A 74 3.11 1.84 0.35
C TYR A 74 2.20 1.49 -0.82
N ARG A 75 2.64 1.89 -2.00
CA ARG A 75 1.97 1.66 -3.29
C ARG A 75 2.81 0.72 -4.15
N THR A 76 2.18 0.04 -5.08
CA THR A 76 2.84 -0.94 -5.98
C THR A 76 2.53 -0.61 -7.44
N LEU A 77 3.15 -1.28 -8.41
CA LEU A 77 2.79 -1.08 -9.83
C LEU A 77 1.34 -1.50 -10.09
N ALA A 78 0.97 -2.69 -9.61
CA ALA A 78 -0.39 -3.21 -9.57
C ALA A 78 -0.68 -3.73 -8.16
N THR A 79 -1.95 -3.71 -7.75
CA THR A 79 -2.40 -4.11 -6.41
C THR A 79 -3.62 -5.02 -6.48
N ARG A 80 -4.08 -5.52 -5.34
CA ARG A 80 -5.34 -6.28 -5.26
C ARG A 80 -6.53 -5.33 -5.22
N GLN A 81 -7.62 -5.72 -5.87
CA GLN A 81 -8.87 -4.97 -5.76
C GLN A 81 -9.33 -4.93 -4.29
N ARG A 82 -9.71 -3.74 -3.81
CA ARG A 82 -10.25 -3.58 -2.45
C ARG A 82 -11.74 -3.90 -2.44
N ALA A 83 -12.06 -5.18 -2.58
CA ALA A 83 -13.41 -5.70 -2.57
C ALA A 83 -13.48 -7.03 -1.78
N PRO A 84 -14.61 -7.34 -1.11
CA PRO A 84 -14.81 -8.65 -0.50
C PRO A 84 -14.86 -9.78 -1.54
N GLY A 85 -14.53 -11.00 -1.10
CA GLY A 85 -14.72 -12.23 -1.89
C GLY A 85 -13.80 -12.33 -3.12
N GLU A 86 -14.26 -13.05 -4.15
CA GLU A 86 -13.50 -13.32 -5.37
C GLU A 86 -13.04 -12.03 -6.08
N ALA A 87 -13.83 -10.96 -6.03
CA ALA A 87 -13.42 -9.69 -6.62
C ALA A 87 -12.09 -9.19 -6.03
N GLY A 88 -11.88 -9.36 -4.73
CA GLY A 88 -10.65 -8.94 -4.05
C GLY A 88 -9.39 -9.72 -4.44
N THR A 89 -9.53 -10.85 -5.14
CA THR A 89 -8.39 -11.63 -5.62
C THR A 89 -7.86 -11.13 -6.96
N LYS A 90 -8.62 -10.26 -7.65
CA LYS A 90 -8.26 -9.76 -8.98
C LYS A 90 -7.22 -8.63 -8.87
N PRO A 91 -6.15 -8.68 -9.68
CA PRO A 91 -5.19 -7.59 -9.76
C PRO A 91 -5.81 -6.38 -10.47
N VAL A 92 -5.48 -5.19 -10.00
CA VAL A 92 -5.88 -3.91 -10.59
C VAL A 92 -4.66 -2.96 -10.68
N PRO A 93 -4.62 -2.05 -11.66
CA PRO A 93 -3.52 -1.09 -11.78
C PRO A 93 -3.45 -0.17 -10.56
N ASP A 94 -2.23 0.15 -10.12
CA ASP A 94 -1.99 1.03 -8.99
C ASP A 94 -1.12 2.25 -9.37
N LEU A 95 0.21 2.19 -9.23
CA LEU A 95 1.09 3.23 -9.78
C LEU A 95 1.19 3.15 -11.31
N ALA A 96 1.06 1.95 -11.87
CA ALA A 96 1.01 1.76 -13.31
C ALA A 96 -0.37 2.11 -13.89
N THR A 97 -0.41 2.44 -15.18
CA THR A 97 -1.64 2.69 -15.93
C THR A 97 -2.44 1.42 -16.20
N ASP A 98 -1.77 0.27 -16.28
CA ASP A 98 -2.32 -1.04 -16.56
C ASP A 98 -1.63 -2.14 -15.73
N LEU A 99 -1.93 -3.42 -16.02
CA LEU A 99 -1.35 -4.58 -15.34
C LEU A 99 0.02 -5.02 -15.91
N GLY A 100 0.62 -4.20 -16.78
CA GLY A 100 1.82 -4.52 -17.52
C GLY A 100 1.54 -5.28 -18.80
N LYS A 101 2.35 -5.02 -19.81
CA LYS A 101 2.33 -5.71 -21.11
C LYS A 101 3.48 -6.71 -21.18
N PRO A 102 3.20 -8.03 -21.22
CA PRO A 102 4.24 -9.03 -21.43
C PRO A 102 4.76 -9.03 -22.87
N SER A 103 6.03 -9.40 -23.05
CA SER A 103 6.57 -9.87 -24.33
C SER A 103 5.95 -11.21 -24.73
N ASP A 104 6.13 -11.62 -25.98
CA ASP A 104 5.57 -12.87 -26.52
C ASP A 104 6.03 -14.11 -25.73
N ASP A 105 7.25 -14.07 -25.18
CA ASP A 105 7.82 -15.12 -24.34
C ASP A 105 7.61 -14.92 -22.83
N ALA A 106 6.88 -13.88 -22.44
CA ALA A 106 6.60 -13.46 -21.07
C ALA A 106 7.84 -13.21 -20.18
N LYS A 107 9.03 -13.06 -20.77
CA LYS A 107 10.29 -12.79 -20.04
C LYS A 107 10.50 -11.31 -19.76
N THR A 108 9.83 -10.43 -20.50
CA THR A 108 9.89 -8.98 -20.31
C THR A 108 8.49 -8.44 -20.08
N TRP A 109 8.32 -7.63 -19.03
CA TRP A 109 7.07 -6.92 -18.76
C TRP A 109 7.31 -5.42 -18.82
N THR A 110 6.52 -4.74 -19.63
CA THR A 110 6.56 -3.28 -19.74
C THR A 110 5.42 -2.66 -18.97
N TYR A 111 5.73 -1.74 -18.06
CA TYR A 111 4.75 -0.97 -17.31
C TYR A 111 4.92 0.51 -17.63
N THR A 112 3.80 1.21 -17.84
CA THR A 112 3.77 2.66 -17.93
C THR A 112 3.29 3.24 -16.60
N LEU A 113 4.04 4.16 -16.03
CA LEU A 113 3.65 4.85 -14.79
C LEU A 113 2.59 5.91 -15.09
N LYS A 114 1.66 6.12 -14.14
CA LYS A 114 0.72 7.25 -14.20
C LYS A 114 1.48 8.58 -14.14
N ASP A 115 0.90 9.61 -14.75
CA ASP A 115 1.46 10.95 -14.70
C ASP A 115 1.27 11.60 -13.32
N GLY A 116 2.18 12.50 -12.96
CA GLY A 116 2.07 13.33 -11.77
C GLY A 116 2.23 12.59 -10.43
N LEU A 117 2.73 11.36 -10.44
CA LEU A 117 3.02 10.60 -9.22
C LEU A 117 4.09 11.31 -8.38
N LYS A 118 3.82 11.41 -7.08
CA LYS A 118 4.71 12.03 -6.09
C LYS A 118 4.73 11.22 -4.82
N PHE A 119 5.86 11.24 -4.13
CA PHE A 119 5.96 10.85 -2.72
C PHE A 119 5.22 11.86 -1.84
N ASP A 120 5.04 11.53 -0.56
CA ASP A 120 4.36 12.38 0.41
C ASP A 120 5.08 13.72 0.64
N ASP A 121 6.40 13.76 0.43
CA ASP A 121 7.23 14.97 0.48
C ASP A 121 7.12 15.84 -0.79
N GLY A 122 6.37 15.38 -1.80
CA GLY A 122 6.17 16.06 -3.08
C GLY A 122 7.21 15.72 -4.16
N THR A 123 8.25 14.95 -3.85
CA THR A 123 9.27 14.50 -4.82
C THR A 123 8.62 13.63 -5.89
N PRO A 124 8.92 13.82 -7.19
CA PRO A 124 8.34 13.00 -8.25
C PRO A 124 8.76 11.53 -8.14
N ILE A 125 7.81 10.62 -8.36
CA ILE A 125 8.10 9.18 -8.51
C ILE A 125 8.42 8.89 -9.97
N THR A 126 9.53 8.19 -10.22
CA THR A 126 9.99 7.85 -11.56
C THR A 126 10.29 6.35 -11.69
N SER A 127 10.59 5.90 -12.91
CA SER A 127 11.02 4.51 -13.15
C SER A 127 12.32 4.15 -12.40
N LYS A 128 13.13 5.12 -11.97
CA LYS A 128 14.32 4.87 -11.15
C LYS A 128 13.99 4.39 -9.74
N ASP A 129 12.85 4.83 -9.19
CA ASP A 129 12.39 4.49 -7.84
C ASP A 129 11.71 3.12 -7.82
N VAL A 130 11.14 2.72 -8.96
CA VAL A 130 10.60 1.38 -9.21
C VAL A 130 11.72 0.38 -9.47
N LYS A 131 12.80 0.81 -10.16
CA LYS A 131 13.95 -0.03 -10.44
C LYS A 131 14.55 -0.51 -9.12
N TYR A 132 14.30 -1.78 -8.83
CA TYR A 132 14.61 -2.44 -7.56
C TYR A 132 15.97 -2.01 -6.99
N LYS A 133 15.92 -1.29 -5.88
CA LYS A 133 17.05 -1.03 -5.00
C LYS A 133 16.69 -1.74 -3.71
N GLY A 134 17.11 -3.00 -3.60
CA GLY A 134 16.91 -3.78 -2.38
C GLY A 134 17.48 -3.05 -1.15
N PRO A 135 17.20 -3.54 0.07
CA PRO A 135 17.56 -2.88 1.32
C PRO A 135 19.09 -2.68 1.52
N TYR A 136 19.92 -3.26 0.65
CA TYR A 136 21.37 -3.07 0.66
C TYR A 136 21.74 -1.85 -0.19
N LYS A 137 22.17 -0.75 0.44
CA LYS A 137 23.03 0.23 -0.23
C LYS A 137 24.28 -0.52 -0.75
N GLY A 138 24.26 -0.92 -2.03
CA GLY A 138 25.33 -1.68 -2.69
C GLY A 138 24.88 -2.98 -3.38
N GLY A 139 23.68 -3.49 -3.10
CA GLY A 139 23.15 -4.72 -3.71
C GLY A 139 22.33 -4.42 -4.97
N GLY A 140 23.01 -4.23 -6.10
CA GLY A 140 22.35 -4.33 -7.42
C GLY A 140 22.17 -5.80 -7.82
N PHE A 141 21.38 -6.07 -8.86
CA PHE A 141 21.51 -7.35 -9.57
C PHE A 141 22.96 -7.51 -9.98
N VAL A 142 23.60 -8.54 -9.44
CA VAL A 142 25.02 -8.80 -9.70
C VAL A 142 25.20 -9.38 -11.10
N GLU A 143 24.20 -10.09 -11.59
CA GLU A 143 24.12 -10.63 -12.95
C GLU A 143 22.65 -10.92 -13.31
N LEU A 144 22.24 -10.63 -14.55
CA LEU A 144 20.92 -10.96 -15.08
C LEU A 144 21.09 -11.60 -16.46
N ALA A 145 20.86 -12.92 -16.53
CA ALA A 145 20.89 -13.72 -17.74
C ALA A 145 19.91 -14.90 -17.60
N GLY A 146 19.73 -15.70 -18.66
CA GLY A 146 18.99 -16.96 -18.54
C GLY A 146 19.66 -17.92 -17.55
N THR A 147 18.89 -18.76 -16.86
CA THR A 147 19.39 -19.69 -15.84
C THR A 147 20.60 -20.48 -16.31
N ASP A 148 20.53 -21.11 -17.49
CA ASP A 148 21.63 -21.91 -18.05
C ASP A 148 22.89 -21.06 -18.24
N ALA A 149 22.74 -19.83 -18.75
CA ALA A 149 23.87 -18.91 -18.92
C ALA A 149 24.50 -18.51 -17.56
N ILE A 150 23.71 -18.37 -16.50
CA ILE A 150 24.20 -18.06 -15.15
C ILE A 150 25.01 -19.22 -14.58
N PHE A 151 24.54 -20.47 -14.73
CA PHE A 151 25.19 -21.64 -14.14
C PHE A 151 26.36 -22.17 -14.99
N GLU A 152 26.26 -22.11 -16.31
CA GLU A 152 27.26 -22.65 -17.24
C GLU A 152 28.31 -21.61 -17.64
N SER A 153 27.97 -20.33 -17.70
CA SER A 153 28.86 -19.27 -18.20
C SER A 153 28.70 -17.94 -17.45
N PRO A 154 28.84 -17.92 -16.11
CA PRO A 154 28.72 -16.71 -15.30
C PRO A 154 29.78 -15.67 -15.68
N GLN A 155 29.35 -14.47 -16.03
CA GLN A 155 30.22 -13.37 -16.42
C GLN A 155 30.73 -12.59 -15.20
N HIS A 156 29.90 -12.40 -14.18
CA HIS A 156 30.24 -11.54 -13.06
C HIS A 156 31.18 -12.26 -12.06
N PRO A 157 32.29 -11.63 -11.60
CA PRO A 157 33.24 -12.25 -10.67
C PRO A 157 32.62 -12.76 -9.36
N TYR A 158 31.59 -12.08 -8.86
CA TYR A 158 30.86 -12.49 -7.67
C TYR A 158 29.97 -13.72 -7.90
N THR A 159 29.28 -13.81 -9.05
CA THR A 159 28.49 -14.99 -9.42
C THR A 159 29.38 -16.23 -9.51
N ARG A 160 30.56 -16.09 -10.11
CA ARG A 160 31.59 -17.14 -10.15
C ARG A 160 31.97 -17.62 -8.75
N ARG A 161 32.30 -16.69 -7.83
CA ARG A 161 32.64 -17.03 -6.44
C ARG A 161 31.53 -17.75 -5.70
N LEU A 162 30.26 -17.40 -5.97
CA LEU A 162 29.13 -18.09 -5.35
C LEU A 162 28.96 -19.51 -5.88
N LEU A 163 29.10 -19.70 -7.19
CA LEU A 163 29.02 -21.02 -7.82
C LEU A 163 30.19 -21.92 -7.39
N ASP A 164 31.39 -21.38 -7.27
CA ASP A 164 32.57 -22.09 -6.73
C ASP A 164 32.40 -22.50 -5.27
N ALA A 165 31.58 -21.76 -4.51
CA ALA A 165 31.31 -22.05 -3.10
C ALA A 165 30.23 -23.12 -2.91
N VAL A 166 29.56 -23.59 -3.97
CA VAL A 166 28.58 -24.68 -3.89
C VAL A 166 29.33 -25.97 -3.55
N PRO A 167 29.07 -26.58 -2.38
CA PRO A 167 29.71 -27.84 -2.04
C PRO A 167 29.27 -28.90 -3.05
N THR A 168 30.25 -29.52 -3.73
CA THR A 168 29.98 -30.68 -4.57
C THR A 168 29.57 -31.84 -3.66
N LEU A 169 28.28 -32.18 -3.67
CA LEU A 169 27.80 -33.36 -2.97
C LEU A 169 28.46 -34.58 -3.62
N ALA A 170 29.10 -35.43 -2.82
CA ALA A 170 29.55 -36.73 -3.29
C ALA A 170 28.33 -37.49 -3.85
N PRO A 171 28.46 -38.21 -4.98
CA PRO A 171 27.37 -38.99 -5.50
C PRO A 171 26.91 -39.98 -4.42
N LEU A 172 25.59 -40.04 -4.20
CA LEU A 172 24.99 -41.05 -3.34
C LEU A 172 25.31 -42.41 -3.98
N THR A 173 26.27 -43.12 -3.40
CA THR A 173 26.52 -44.51 -3.74
C THR A 173 25.26 -45.30 -3.40
N ALA A 174 24.68 -45.93 -4.43
CA ALA A 174 23.52 -46.80 -4.33
C ALA A 174 23.80 -48.04 -3.48
#